data_AF-A0A2D6PT89-F1
#
_entry.id   AF-A0A2D6PT89-F1
#
_cell.length_a   1.000
_cell.length_b   1.000
_cell.length_c   1.000
_cell.angle_alpha   90.00
_cell.angle_beta   90.00
_cell.angle_gamma   90.00
#
_symmetry.space_group_name_H-M   'P 1'
#
loop_
_entity.id
_entity.type
_entity.pdbx_description
1 polymer ?
#
loop_
_entity_poly.entity_id
_entity_poly.type
_entity_poly.pdbx_seq_one_letter_code
_entity_poly.pdbx_strand_id
1 'polypeptide(L)'
;MTDVPESTCWTLIQGAAAGSSEDRAGFTHRYGDVLRAYFRARWTGRPAALEIEDAMQEVFLECFRGGGVLERADPGCEGGFRAFLFGVARNVALRVEKRLAKARARGDGNAVDLDDIESDETAQSAAFDRAWAEALVREASEVQRRQAEHAGPECRRRIELLDLRFGEGVPIRDIAKLWDEDPVLLHREYEKARREFLGALREVVAFHHQGLPGEIDRECERLQELLS
;
A
#
# COMPACT_ATOMS: atom_id res chain seq x y z
N MET A 1 -8.68 31.14 -11.62
CA MET A 1 -7.73 30.15 -11.09
C MET A 1 -8.27 28.81 -11.53
N THR A 2 -7.68 28.23 -12.57
CA THR A 2 -8.11 26.94 -13.11
C THR A 2 -7.86 25.87 -12.07
N ASP A 3 -8.95 25.33 -11.54
CA ASP A 3 -8.96 24.15 -10.69
C ASP A 3 -8.38 23.00 -11.52
N VAL A 4 -7.13 22.61 -11.23
CA VAL A 4 -6.53 21.43 -11.83
C VAL A 4 -7.28 20.27 -11.19
N PRO A 5 -7.96 19.38 -11.95
CA PRO A 5 -8.62 18.24 -11.33
C PRO A 5 -7.55 17.47 -10.54
N GLU A 6 -7.77 17.33 -9.23
CA GLU A 6 -6.90 16.53 -8.37
C GLU A 6 -6.69 15.19 -9.06
N SER A 7 -5.43 14.91 -9.42
CA SER A 7 -5.06 13.66 -10.09
C SER A 7 -5.53 12.51 -9.20
N THR A 8 -6.39 11.64 -9.72
CA THR A 8 -6.87 10.46 -9.00
C THR A 8 -5.95 9.27 -9.27
N CYS A 9 -6.08 8.19 -8.50
CA CYS A 9 -5.39 6.92 -8.81
C CYS A 9 -5.62 6.49 -10.26
N TRP A 10 -6.80 6.75 -10.81
CA TRP A 10 -7.11 6.41 -12.20
C TRP A 10 -6.39 7.29 -13.22
N THR A 11 -6.17 8.57 -12.91
CA THR A 11 -5.35 9.44 -13.75
C THR A 11 -3.90 8.94 -13.80
N LEU A 12 -3.34 8.56 -12.65
CA LEU A 12 -2.03 7.91 -12.57
C LEU A 12 -1.99 6.60 -13.37
N ILE A 13 -2.98 5.73 -13.20
CA ILE A 13 -3.07 4.44 -13.91
C ILE A 13 -3.13 4.66 -15.43
N GLN A 14 -3.98 5.59 -15.89
CA GLN A 14 -4.12 5.93 -17.30
C GLN A 14 -2.83 6.52 -17.87
N GLY A 15 -2.18 7.45 -17.16
CA GLY A 15 -0.89 8.00 -17.56
C GLY A 15 0.20 6.94 -17.64
N ALA A 16 0.26 6.04 -16.65
CA ALA A 16 1.22 4.95 -16.63
C ALA A 16 1.01 3.95 -17.79
N ALA A 17 -0.25 3.61 -18.08
CA ALA A 17 -0.63 2.80 -19.23
C ALA A 17 -0.26 3.49 -20.56
N ALA A 18 -0.50 4.80 -20.68
CA ALA A 18 -0.19 5.61 -21.85
C ALA A 18 1.31 5.85 -22.07
N GLY A 19 2.18 5.45 -21.14
CA GLY A 19 3.63 5.56 -21.30
C GLY A 19 4.30 6.74 -20.58
N SER A 20 3.56 7.49 -19.77
CA SER A 20 4.13 8.57 -18.95
C SER A 20 5.18 8.02 -17.98
N SER A 21 6.43 8.51 -18.10
CA SER A 21 7.52 8.08 -17.24
C SER A 21 7.31 8.50 -15.79
N GLU A 22 6.71 9.66 -15.56
CA GLU A 22 6.39 10.18 -14.24
C GLU A 22 5.33 9.31 -13.55
N ASP A 23 4.23 8.99 -14.26
CA ASP A 23 3.17 8.17 -13.70
C ASP A 23 3.62 6.73 -13.46
N ARG A 24 4.48 6.17 -14.32
CA ARG A 24 5.11 4.86 -14.09
C ARG A 24 5.98 4.86 -12.84
N ALA A 25 6.79 5.90 -12.65
CA ALA A 25 7.60 6.03 -11.44
C ALA A 25 6.72 6.16 -10.19
N GLY A 26 5.67 6.98 -10.25
CA GLY A 26 4.69 7.13 -9.17
C GLY A 26 3.95 5.84 -8.85
N PHE A 27 3.56 5.07 -9.87
CA PHE A 27 2.94 3.75 -9.72
C PHE A 27 3.89 2.75 -9.05
N THR A 28 5.14 2.66 -9.51
CA THR A 28 6.14 1.74 -8.94
C THR A 28 6.49 2.11 -7.50
N HIS A 29 6.64 3.39 -7.20
CA HIS A 29 6.91 3.86 -5.84
C HIS A 29 5.77 3.49 -4.89
N ARG A 30 4.51 3.72 -5.31
CA ARG A 30 3.33 3.51 -4.48
C ARG A 30 3.01 2.03 -4.24
N TYR A 31 3.13 1.19 -5.26
CA TYR A 31 2.68 -0.21 -5.19
C TYR A 31 3.82 -1.22 -5.03
N GLY A 32 5.08 -0.80 -5.19
CA GLY A 32 6.23 -1.70 -5.13
C GLY A 32 6.34 -2.45 -3.80
N ASP A 33 6.19 -1.76 -2.68
CA ASP A 33 6.31 -2.40 -1.36
C ASP A 33 5.15 -3.34 -1.05
N VAL A 34 3.94 -3.02 -1.52
CA VAL A 34 2.78 -3.91 -1.41
C VAL A 34 3.03 -5.22 -2.16
N LEU A 35 3.49 -5.12 -3.42
CA LEU A 35 3.81 -6.28 -4.25
C LEU A 35 4.92 -7.10 -3.63
N ARG A 36 5.98 -6.45 -3.12
CA ARG A 36 7.10 -7.12 -2.45
C ARG A 36 6.65 -7.89 -1.21
N ALA A 37 5.79 -7.29 -0.38
CA ALA A 37 5.25 -7.95 0.81
C ALA A 37 4.43 -9.20 0.46
N TYR A 38 3.61 -9.12 -0.59
CA TYR A 38 2.86 -10.27 -1.10
C TYR A 38 3.78 -11.41 -1.57
N PHE A 39 4.76 -11.13 -2.43
CA PHE A 39 5.68 -12.16 -2.92
C PHE A 39 6.51 -12.77 -1.78
N ARG A 40 6.95 -11.96 -0.80
CA ARG A 40 7.63 -12.45 0.40
C ARG A 40 6.75 -13.43 1.18
N ALA A 41 5.50 -13.05 1.47
CA ALA A 41 4.57 -13.92 2.19
C ALA A 41 4.31 -15.22 1.44
N ARG A 42 4.07 -15.14 0.12
CA ARG A 42 3.79 -16.31 -0.72
C ARG A 42 4.97 -17.28 -0.85
N TRP A 43 6.18 -16.75 -0.92
CA TRP A 43 7.39 -17.55 -1.17
C TRP A 43 8.28 -17.76 0.04
N THR A 44 7.81 -17.43 1.24
CA THR A 44 8.54 -17.70 2.48
C THR A 44 8.93 -19.18 2.57
N GLY A 45 10.24 -19.45 2.71
CA GLY A 45 10.79 -20.80 2.77
C GLY A 45 10.77 -21.58 1.45
N ARG A 46 10.42 -20.95 0.31
CA ARG A 46 10.35 -21.60 -1.01
C ARG A 46 11.49 -21.12 -1.93
N PRO A 47 11.95 -21.94 -2.91
CA PRO A 47 12.97 -21.51 -3.87
C PRO A 47 12.61 -20.23 -4.65
N ALA A 48 11.31 -20.02 -4.89
CA ALA A 48 10.79 -18.83 -5.56
C ALA A 48 11.09 -17.52 -4.81
N ALA A 49 11.51 -17.55 -3.54
CA ALA A 49 11.94 -16.35 -2.82
C ALA A 49 13.09 -15.60 -3.49
N LEU A 50 13.91 -16.30 -4.29
CA LEU A 50 14.99 -15.68 -5.07
C LEU A 50 14.48 -14.92 -6.30
N GLU A 51 13.22 -15.15 -6.71
CA GLU A 51 12.61 -14.57 -7.91
C GLU A 51 11.77 -13.32 -7.59
N ILE A 52 11.81 -12.80 -6.35
CA ILE A 52 10.92 -11.70 -5.92
C ILE A 52 11.09 -10.46 -6.79
N GLU A 53 12.31 -9.97 -7.00
CA GLU A 53 12.54 -8.75 -7.78
C GLU A 53 12.21 -8.97 -9.26
N ASP A 54 12.48 -10.17 -9.81
CA ASP A 54 12.13 -10.53 -11.18
C ASP A 54 10.60 -10.63 -11.36
N ALA A 55 9.88 -11.17 -10.38
CA ALA A 55 8.43 -11.23 -10.37
C ALA A 55 7.80 -9.84 -10.26
N MET A 56 8.37 -8.96 -9.44
CA MET A 56 7.96 -7.56 -9.39
C MET A 56 8.16 -6.87 -10.74
N GLN A 57 9.31 -7.08 -11.39
CA GLN A 57 9.55 -6.58 -12.73
C GLN A 57 8.53 -7.14 -13.73
N GLU A 58 8.19 -8.43 -13.65
CA GLU A 58 7.18 -9.07 -14.51
C GLU A 58 5.79 -8.45 -14.29
N VAL A 59 5.40 -8.13 -13.04
CA VAL A 59 4.15 -7.39 -12.74
C VAL A 59 4.16 -6.02 -13.41
N PHE A 60 5.23 -5.23 -13.23
CA PHE A 60 5.30 -3.90 -13.85
C PHE A 60 5.34 -3.97 -15.38
N LEU A 61 6.00 -4.98 -15.97
CA LEU A 61 5.98 -5.20 -17.41
C LEU A 61 4.58 -5.56 -17.92
N GLU A 62 3.84 -6.43 -17.22
CA GLU A 62 2.44 -6.73 -17.55
C GLU A 62 1.57 -5.47 -17.47
N CYS A 63 1.81 -4.62 -16.48
CA CYS A 63 1.11 -3.37 -16.28
C CYS A 63 1.39 -2.36 -17.41
N PHE A 64 2.65 -2.18 -17.79
CA PHE A 64 3.09 -1.06 -18.63
C PHE A 64 3.29 -1.37 -20.12
N ARG A 65 3.28 -2.65 -20.52
CA ARG A 65 3.37 -3.01 -21.95
C ARG A 65 2.13 -2.53 -22.70
N GLY A 66 2.30 -2.15 -23.97
CA GLY A 66 1.16 -1.83 -24.84
C GLY A 66 0.19 -3.02 -24.96
N GLY A 67 -1.11 -2.77 -24.86
CA GLY A 67 -2.13 -3.83 -24.73
C GLY A 67 -2.07 -4.58 -23.39
N GLY A 68 -1.41 -4.00 -22.39
CA GLY A 68 -1.14 -4.59 -21.08
C GLY A 68 -2.37 -4.75 -20.20
N VAL A 69 -2.14 -5.09 -18.92
CA VAL A 69 -3.26 -5.24 -17.97
C VAL A 69 -3.81 -3.88 -17.53
N LEU A 70 -3.01 -2.81 -17.45
CA LEU A 70 -3.50 -1.49 -17.02
C LEU A 70 -4.42 -0.83 -18.05
N GLU A 71 -4.20 -1.04 -19.35
CA GLU A 71 -5.11 -0.55 -20.40
C GLU A 71 -6.52 -1.17 -20.29
N ARG A 72 -6.64 -2.31 -19.61
CA ARG A 72 -7.89 -3.04 -19.40
C ARG A 72 -8.45 -2.85 -17.98
N ALA A 73 -7.81 -2.02 -17.15
CA ALA A 73 -8.28 -1.75 -15.81
C ALA A 73 -9.57 -0.92 -15.87
N ASP A 74 -10.62 -1.42 -15.24
CA ASP A 74 -11.94 -0.78 -15.21
C ASP A 74 -12.23 -0.21 -13.80
N PRO A 75 -12.47 1.10 -13.67
CA PRO A 75 -12.88 1.70 -12.40
C PRO A 75 -14.21 1.19 -11.85
N GLY A 76 -15.09 0.63 -12.70
CA GLY A 76 -16.38 0.08 -12.29
C GLY A 76 -16.32 -1.33 -11.72
N CYS A 77 -15.16 -1.98 -11.67
CA CYS A 77 -15.02 -3.36 -11.22
C CYS A 77 -15.23 -3.50 -9.69
N GLU A 78 -15.99 -4.51 -9.30
CA GLU A 78 -16.22 -4.86 -7.89
C GLU A 78 -14.87 -5.20 -7.21
N GLY A 79 -14.54 -4.50 -6.12
CA GLY A 79 -13.26 -4.62 -5.43
C GLY A 79 -12.15 -3.65 -5.88
N GLY A 80 -12.41 -2.85 -6.92
CA GLY A 80 -11.57 -1.73 -7.33
C GLY A 80 -10.14 -2.09 -7.75
N PHE A 81 -9.27 -1.07 -7.79
CA PHE A 81 -7.90 -1.24 -8.26
C PHE A 81 -7.06 -2.19 -7.38
N ARG A 82 -7.34 -2.24 -6.06
CA ARG A 82 -6.68 -3.17 -5.13
C ARG A 82 -6.85 -4.63 -5.55
N ALA A 83 -8.09 -5.07 -5.79
CA ALA A 83 -8.40 -6.44 -6.19
C ALA A 83 -7.80 -6.78 -7.57
N PHE A 84 -7.85 -5.82 -8.50
CA PHE A 84 -7.20 -5.95 -9.80
C PHE A 84 -5.69 -6.21 -9.66
N LEU A 85 -4.98 -5.37 -8.90
CA LEU A 85 -3.52 -5.49 -8.75
C LEU A 85 -3.13 -6.79 -8.05
N PHE A 86 -3.88 -7.22 -7.03
CA PHE A 86 -3.70 -8.53 -6.41
C PHE A 86 -3.83 -9.67 -7.43
N GLY A 87 -4.85 -9.62 -8.30
CA GLY A 87 -5.03 -10.60 -9.36
C GLY A 87 -3.86 -10.67 -10.34
N VAL A 88 -3.29 -9.52 -10.71
CA VAL A 88 -2.08 -9.45 -11.56
C VAL A 88 -0.89 -10.09 -10.85
N ALA A 89 -0.63 -9.72 -9.59
CA ALA A 89 0.47 -10.26 -8.80
C ALA A 89 0.36 -11.78 -8.62
N ARG A 90 -0.85 -12.29 -8.33
CA ARG A 90 -1.15 -13.71 -8.22
C ARG A 90 -0.86 -14.45 -9.52
N ASN A 91 -1.30 -13.91 -10.65
CA ASN A 91 -1.05 -14.53 -11.95
C ASN A 91 0.45 -14.62 -12.28
N VAL A 92 1.22 -13.57 -11.98
CA VAL A 92 2.68 -13.61 -12.11
C VAL A 92 3.28 -14.68 -11.20
N ALA A 93 2.86 -14.74 -9.93
CA ALA A 93 3.39 -15.72 -8.99
C ALA A 93 3.20 -17.16 -9.49
N LEU A 94 1.99 -17.48 -9.98
CA LEU A 94 1.66 -18.79 -10.55
C LEU A 94 2.52 -19.12 -11.79
N ARG A 95 2.83 -18.14 -12.64
CA ARG A 95 3.71 -18.34 -13.80
C ARG A 95 5.14 -18.65 -13.38
N VAL A 96 5.67 -17.96 -12.38
CA VAL A 96 7.02 -18.20 -11.83
C VAL A 96 7.10 -19.59 -11.23
N GLU A 97 6.13 -19.98 -10.39
CA GLU A 97 6.07 -21.30 -9.77
C GLU A 97 6.03 -22.42 -10.82
N LYS A 98 5.19 -22.27 -11.85
CA LYS A 98 5.11 -23.24 -12.96
C LYS A 98 6.43 -23.35 -13.72
N ARG A 99 7.16 -22.24 -13.90
CA ARG A 99 8.47 -22.20 -14.58
C ARG A 99 9.51 -22.96 -13.76
N LEU A 100 9.56 -22.74 -12.44
CA LEU A 100 10.47 -23.41 -11.52
C LEU A 100 10.17 -24.92 -11.42
N ALA A 101 8.90 -25.29 -11.29
CA ALA A 101 8.48 -26.70 -11.27
C ALA A 101 8.93 -27.44 -12.54
N LYS A 102 8.76 -26.82 -13.71
CA LYS A 102 9.21 -27.37 -15.00
C LYS A 102 10.73 -27.46 -15.12
N ALA A 103 11.46 -26.47 -14.61
CA ALA A 103 12.93 -26.50 -14.59
C ALA A 103 13.44 -27.65 -13.71
N ARG A 104 12.84 -27.85 -12.54
CA ARG A 104 13.17 -28.96 -11.63
C ARG A 104 12.89 -30.32 -12.25
N ALA A 105 11.72 -30.52 -12.85
CA ALA A 105 11.35 -31.78 -13.49
C ALA A 105 12.28 -32.18 -14.66
N ARG A 106 13.02 -31.23 -15.24
CA ARG A 106 14.02 -31.48 -16.30
C ARG A 106 15.44 -31.71 -15.76
N GLY A 107 15.74 -31.20 -14.57
CA GLY A 107 17.09 -31.22 -13.99
C GLY A 107 17.33 -32.33 -12.98
N ASP A 108 16.28 -32.87 -12.37
CA ASP A 108 16.39 -33.87 -11.30
C ASP A 108 15.48 -35.06 -11.58
N GLY A 109 16.07 -36.24 -11.81
CA GLY A 109 15.35 -37.51 -12.04
C GLY A 109 14.60 -38.02 -10.80
N ASN A 110 14.68 -37.29 -9.69
CA ASN A 110 13.94 -37.50 -8.45
C ASN A 110 13.10 -36.25 -8.16
N ALA A 111 11.98 -36.11 -8.86
CA ALA A 111 10.99 -35.09 -8.56
C ALA A 111 10.33 -35.43 -7.22
N VAL A 112 10.81 -34.83 -6.13
CA VAL A 112 9.99 -34.70 -4.92
C VAL A 112 8.82 -33.80 -5.30
N ASP A 113 7.64 -34.39 -5.30
CA ASP A 113 6.38 -33.73 -5.56
C ASP A 113 6.13 -32.66 -4.47
N LEU A 114 6.31 -31.39 -4.83
CA LEU A 114 6.02 -30.24 -3.98
C LEU A 114 4.63 -29.67 -4.28
N ASP A 115 3.82 -30.33 -5.12
CA ASP A 115 2.43 -29.92 -5.34
C ASP A 115 1.57 -30.04 -4.06
N ASP A 116 2.12 -30.59 -2.97
CA ASP A 116 1.42 -30.81 -1.70
C ASP A 116 1.69 -29.75 -0.61
N ILE A 117 2.41 -28.65 -0.92
CA ILE A 117 2.41 -27.48 -0.01
C ILE A 117 1.24 -26.58 -0.41
N GLU A 118 0.06 -26.94 0.10
CA GLU A 118 -1.19 -26.18 -0.01
C GLU A 118 -0.90 -24.68 0.11
N SER A 119 -1.18 -23.95 -0.97
CA SER A 119 -1.05 -22.50 -0.99
C SER A 119 -2.16 -21.94 -0.12
N ASP A 120 -1.82 -21.41 1.05
CA ASP A 120 -2.77 -20.66 1.88
C ASP A 120 -3.09 -19.31 1.22
N GLU A 121 -4.02 -19.34 0.27
CA GLU A 121 -4.48 -18.15 -0.46
C GLU A 121 -5.09 -17.11 0.48
N THR A 122 -5.68 -17.55 1.59
CA THR A 122 -6.27 -16.66 2.60
C THR A 122 -5.18 -15.86 3.31
N ALA A 123 -4.14 -16.52 3.81
CA ALA A 123 -3.01 -15.84 4.46
C ALA A 123 -2.28 -14.90 3.50
N GLN A 124 -2.15 -15.26 2.22
CA GLN A 124 -1.49 -14.43 1.21
C GLN A 124 -2.31 -13.20 0.82
N SER A 125 -3.64 -13.36 0.68
CA SER A 125 -4.55 -12.22 0.49
C SER A 125 -4.51 -11.28 1.70
N ALA A 126 -4.47 -11.82 2.91
CA ALA A 126 -4.35 -11.02 4.13
C ALA A 126 -3.01 -10.28 4.20
N ALA A 127 -1.90 -10.90 3.79
CA ALA A 127 -0.59 -10.24 3.70
C ALA A 127 -0.59 -9.10 2.68
N PHE A 128 -1.25 -9.28 1.53
CA PHE A 128 -1.43 -8.22 0.54
C PHE A 128 -2.28 -7.08 1.09
N ASP A 129 -3.44 -7.38 1.68
CA ASP A 129 -4.36 -6.38 2.25
C ASP A 129 -3.70 -5.57 3.38
N ARG A 130 -2.91 -6.23 4.24
CA ARG A 130 -2.15 -5.56 5.29
C ARG A 130 -1.09 -4.63 4.71
N ALA A 131 -0.29 -5.11 3.75
CA ALA A 131 0.74 -4.27 3.13
C ALA A 131 0.13 -3.08 2.36
N TRP A 132 -1.04 -3.30 1.75
CA TRP A 132 -1.83 -2.21 1.15
C TRP A 132 -2.23 -1.18 2.20
N ALA A 133 -2.76 -1.63 3.36
CA ALA A 133 -3.14 -0.74 4.44
C ALA A 133 -1.96 0.07 5.00
N GLU A 134 -0.81 -0.57 5.20
CA GLU A 134 0.43 0.08 5.62
C GLU A 134 0.91 1.13 4.60
N ALA A 135 0.74 0.87 3.29
CA ALA A 135 1.06 1.83 2.25
C ALA A 135 0.16 3.06 2.29
N LEU A 136 -1.16 2.88 2.48
CA LEU A 136 -2.11 4.00 2.60
C LEU A 136 -1.83 4.85 3.84
N VAL A 137 -1.54 4.22 4.98
CA VAL A 137 -1.19 4.93 6.22
C VAL A 137 0.10 5.74 6.04
N ARG A 138 1.12 5.17 5.39
CA ARG A 138 2.37 5.87 5.09
C ARG A 138 2.13 7.10 4.21
N GLU A 139 1.37 6.94 3.12
CA GLU A 139 1.02 8.03 2.21
C GLU A 139 0.21 9.13 2.95
N ALA A 140 -0.71 8.75 3.84
CA ALA A 140 -1.45 9.70 4.68
C ALA A 140 -0.55 10.47 5.64
N SER A 141 0.45 9.81 6.23
CA SER A 141 1.46 10.49 7.06
C SER A 141 2.29 11.50 6.24
N GLU A 142 2.64 11.16 4.99
CA GLU A 142 3.37 12.07 4.10
C GLU A 142 2.52 13.28 3.68
N VAL A 143 1.22 13.07 3.39
CA VAL A 143 0.26 14.15 3.15
C VAL A 143 0.17 15.07 4.36
N GLN A 144 -0.02 14.53 5.57
CA GLN A 144 -0.08 15.34 6.79
C GLN A 144 1.22 16.12 7.02
N ARG A 145 2.40 15.50 6.80
CA ARG A 145 3.71 16.16 6.90
C ARG A 145 3.80 17.37 5.96
N ARG A 146 3.46 17.19 4.67
CA ARG A 146 3.44 18.29 3.70
C ARG A 146 2.47 19.40 4.09
N GLN A 147 1.26 19.06 4.56
CA GLN A 147 0.29 20.05 5.02
C GLN A 147 0.82 20.85 6.22
N ALA A 148 1.47 20.19 7.18
CA ALA A 148 2.05 20.83 8.36
C ALA A 148 3.24 21.74 8.04
N GLU A 149 4.07 21.39 7.05
CA GLU A 149 5.17 22.25 6.59
C GLU A 149 4.66 23.64 6.16
N HIS A 150 3.52 23.68 5.47
CA HIS A 150 2.88 24.91 5.02
C HIS A 150 2.10 25.63 6.12
N ALA A 151 1.51 24.89 7.07
CA ALA A 151 0.63 25.45 8.10
C ALA A 151 1.36 26.00 9.34
N GLY A 152 2.65 25.66 9.53
CA GLY A 152 3.52 26.29 10.53
C GLY A 152 4.02 25.37 11.65
N PRO A 153 4.80 25.92 12.60
CA PRO A 153 5.53 25.13 13.61
C PRO A 153 4.62 24.30 14.53
N GLU A 154 3.45 24.81 14.90
CA GLU A 154 2.48 24.08 15.73
C GLU A 154 1.96 22.80 15.05
N CYS A 155 1.77 22.84 13.72
CA CYS A 155 1.34 21.66 12.97
C CYS A 155 2.46 20.62 12.88
N ARG A 156 3.72 21.06 12.72
CA ARG A 156 4.89 20.16 12.75
C ARG A 156 5.03 19.49 14.11
N ARG A 157 4.81 20.24 15.19
CA ARG A 157 4.83 19.71 16.55
C ARG A 157 3.75 18.65 16.79
N ARG A 158 2.57 18.80 16.18
CA ARG A 158 1.51 17.77 16.23
C ARG A 158 1.90 16.47 15.54
N ILE A 159 2.72 16.51 14.50
CA ILE A 159 3.26 15.29 13.86
C ILE A 159 4.26 14.61 14.79
N GLU A 160 5.18 15.37 15.39
CA GLU A 160 6.14 14.84 16.35
C GLU A 160 5.41 14.17 17.55
N LEU A 161 4.30 14.75 17.98
CA LEU A 161 3.44 14.17 19.02
C LEU A 161 2.83 12.83 18.59
N LEU A 162 2.41 12.68 17.32
CA LEU A 162 1.93 11.41 16.78
C LEU A 162 3.05 10.39 16.68
N ASP A 163 4.23 10.79 16.21
CA ASP A 163 5.41 9.91 16.09
C ASP A 163 5.82 9.34 17.46
N LEU A 164 5.93 10.20 18.49
CA LEU A 164 6.24 9.76 19.85
C LEU A 164 5.16 8.83 20.43
N ARG A 165 3.88 9.17 20.23
CA ARG A 165 2.78 8.42 20.86
C ARG A 165 2.49 7.09 20.18
N PHE A 166 2.47 7.06 18.85
CA PHE A 166 2.12 5.89 18.04
C PHE A 166 3.34 5.14 17.53
N GLY A 167 4.35 5.84 17.02
CA GLY A 167 5.57 5.22 16.50
C GLY A 167 6.46 4.65 17.60
N GLU A 168 6.63 5.39 18.70
CA GLU A 168 7.51 5.01 19.80
C GLU A 168 6.76 4.48 21.04
N GLY A 169 5.43 4.60 21.07
CA GLY A 169 4.61 4.13 22.19
C GLY A 169 4.76 4.93 23.48
N VAL A 170 5.34 6.13 23.43
CA VAL A 170 5.58 6.98 24.61
C VAL A 170 4.23 7.48 25.17
N PRO A 171 3.94 7.28 26.46
CA PRO A 171 2.70 7.79 27.07
C PRO A 171 2.64 9.32 27.04
N ILE A 172 1.45 9.91 26.81
CA ILE A 172 1.26 11.38 26.76
C ILE A 172 1.82 12.09 27.99
N ARG A 173 1.68 11.49 29.19
CA ARG A 173 2.23 12.05 30.42
C ARG A 173 3.76 12.18 30.41
N ASP A 174 4.45 11.28 29.70
CA ASP A 174 5.91 11.24 29.66
C ASP A 174 6.43 12.12 28.52
N ILE A 175 5.66 12.25 27.43
CA ILE A 175 5.88 13.30 26.40
C ILE A 175 5.71 14.70 27.02
N ALA A 176 4.66 14.92 27.83
CA ALA A 176 4.44 16.20 28.49
C ALA A 176 5.61 16.61 29.39
N LYS A 177 6.20 15.65 30.13
CA LYS A 177 7.43 15.90 30.90
C LYS A 177 8.62 16.17 30.00
N LEU A 178 8.78 15.42 28.91
CA LEU A 178 9.88 15.60 27.97
C LEU A 178 9.85 16.99 27.33
N TRP A 179 8.65 17.51 27.07
CA TRP A 179 8.44 18.80 26.42
C TRP A 179 8.24 19.97 27.39
N ASP A 180 8.25 19.72 28.71
CA ASP A 180 7.93 20.70 29.76
C ASP A 180 6.58 21.41 29.54
N GLU A 181 5.55 20.62 29.24
CA GLU A 181 4.20 21.09 28.87
C GLU A 181 3.11 20.54 29.80
N ASP A 182 1.95 21.21 29.81
CA ASP A 182 0.76 20.72 30.51
C ASP A 182 0.20 19.45 29.81
N PRO A 183 0.07 18.30 30.51
CA PRO A 183 -0.53 17.09 29.96
C PRO A 183 -1.94 17.30 29.39
N VAL A 184 -2.73 18.21 29.96
CA VAL A 184 -4.10 18.51 29.49
C VAL A 184 -4.06 19.22 28.15
N LEU A 185 -3.14 20.18 27.98
CA LEU A 185 -2.93 20.85 26.69
C LEU A 185 -2.42 19.85 25.65
N LEU A 186 -1.46 18.99 26.02
CA LEU A 186 -0.90 17.99 25.12
C LEU A 186 -1.95 16.96 24.66
N HIS A 187 -2.88 16.58 25.54
CA HIS A 187 -4.02 15.74 25.16
C HIS A 187 -4.91 16.41 24.09
N ARG A 188 -5.16 17.72 24.19
CA ARG A 188 -5.94 18.46 23.18
C ARG A 188 -5.22 18.53 21.84
N GLU A 189 -3.90 18.80 21.86
CA GLU A 189 -3.08 18.81 20.64
C GLU A 189 -2.99 17.43 20.00
N TYR A 190 -2.93 16.36 20.80
CA TYR A 190 -2.97 14.99 20.30
C TYR A 190 -4.29 14.66 19.59
N GLU A 191 -5.44 15.01 20.19
CA GLU A 191 -6.74 14.81 19.53
C GLU A 191 -6.87 15.63 18.25
N LYS A 192 -6.27 16.83 18.21
CA LYS A 192 -6.20 17.64 16.99
C LYS A 192 -5.31 16.98 15.93
N ALA A 193 -4.14 16.47 16.32
CA ALA A 193 -3.23 15.76 15.43
C ALA A 193 -3.89 14.53 14.81
N ARG A 194 -4.64 13.76 15.59
CA ARG A 194 -5.42 12.62 15.09
C ARG A 194 -6.48 13.02 14.09
N ARG A 195 -7.20 14.13 14.32
CA ARG A 195 -8.19 14.64 13.35
C ARG A 195 -7.54 15.07 12.03
N GLU A 196 -6.39 15.74 12.11
CA GLU A 196 -5.61 16.13 10.93
C GLU A 196 -5.13 14.90 10.15
N PHE A 197 -4.60 13.88 10.84
CA PHE A 197 -4.22 12.62 10.22
C PHE A 197 -5.40 11.90 9.57
N LEU A 198 -6.56 11.85 10.24
CA LEU A 198 -7.78 11.27 9.64
C LEU A 198 -8.25 12.04 8.41
N GLY A 199 -8.05 13.36 8.36
CA GLY A 199 -8.28 14.16 7.16
C GLY A 199 -7.39 13.72 6.01
N ALA A 200 -6.08 13.61 6.27
CA ALA A 200 -5.10 13.14 5.28
C ALA A 200 -5.37 11.69 4.84
N LEU A 201 -5.76 10.80 5.75
CA LEU A 201 -6.10 9.41 5.40
C LEU A 201 -7.31 9.35 4.50
N ARG A 202 -8.35 10.16 4.74
CA ARG A 202 -9.52 10.24 3.85
C ARG A 202 -9.15 10.73 2.46
N GLU A 203 -8.27 11.73 2.37
CA GLU A 203 -7.76 12.23 1.08
C GLU A 203 -7.06 11.12 0.29
N VAL A 204 -6.19 10.36 0.95
CA VAL A 204 -5.50 9.21 0.33
C VAL A 204 -6.48 8.11 -0.06
N VAL A 205 -7.40 7.72 0.83
CA VAL A 205 -8.41 6.69 0.52
C VAL A 205 -9.28 7.14 -0.67
N ALA A 206 -9.69 8.41 -0.71
CA ALA A 206 -10.44 8.99 -1.83
C ALA A 206 -9.64 8.97 -3.15
N PHE A 207 -8.32 9.17 -3.09
CA PHE A 207 -7.46 9.04 -4.26
C PHE A 207 -7.52 7.62 -4.85
N HIS A 208 -7.51 6.58 -4.00
CA HIS A 208 -7.51 5.17 -4.40
C HIS A 208 -8.90 4.59 -4.69
N HIS A 209 -9.96 5.14 -4.11
CA HIS A 209 -11.34 4.67 -4.26
C HIS A 209 -12.24 5.75 -4.86
N GLN A 210 -12.81 5.50 -6.05
CA GLN A 210 -13.84 6.35 -6.65
C GLN A 210 -15.25 6.13 -6.04
N GLY A 211 -15.29 5.78 -4.75
CA GLY A 211 -16.52 5.50 -4.02
C GLY A 211 -17.22 6.75 -3.50
N LEU A 212 -18.45 6.58 -3.03
CA LEU A 212 -19.18 7.65 -2.32
C LEU A 212 -18.47 7.97 -0.99
N PRO A 213 -18.66 9.17 -0.40
CA PRO A 213 -18.03 9.54 0.87
C PRO A 213 -18.26 8.52 2.01
N GLY A 214 -19.42 7.86 2.04
CA GLY A 214 -19.72 6.82 3.02
C GLY A 214 -18.96 5.49 2.82
N GLU A 215 -18.32 5.29 1.67
CA GLU A 215 -17.46 4.13 1.38
C GLU A 215 -16.01 4.41 1.79
N ILE A 216 -15.58 5.68 1.73
CA ILE A 216 -14.28 6.14 2.24
C ILE A 216 -14.18 5.92 3.75
N ASP A 217 -15.23 6.26 4.51
CA ASP A 217 -15.23 6.05 5.97
C ASP A 217 -15.21 4.55 6.32
N ARG A 218 -15.95 3.70 5.61
CA ARG A 218 -15.91 2.23 5.82
C ARG A 218 -14.56 1.64 5.48
N GLU A 219 -13.91 2.12 4.43
CA GLU A 219 -12.56 1.68 4.10
C GLU A 219 -11.57 2.13 5.19
N CYS A 220 -11.69 3.35 5.72
CA CYS A 220 -10.90 3.79 6.87
C CYS A 220 -11.07 2.87 8.09
N GLU A 221 -12.29 2.41 8.37
CA GLU A 221 -12.57 1.46 9.46
C GLU A 221 -11.91 0.09 9.18
N ARG A 222 -12.04 -0.45 7.96
CA ARG A 222 -11.39 -1.69 7.55
C ARG A 222 -9.86 -1.61 7.68
N LEU A 223 -9.26 -0.48 7.32
CA LEU A 223 -7.81 -0.28 7.45
C LEU A 223 -7.37 -0.34 8.91
N GLN A 224 -8.18 0.14 9.85
CA GLN A 224 -7.87 0.03 11.28
C GLN A 224 -7.91 -1.43 11.75
N GLU A 225 -8.89 -2.22 11.31
CA GLU A 225 -8.99 -3.65 11.64
C GLU A 225 -7.82 -4.47 11.09
N LEU A 226 -7.30 -4.13 9.90
CA LEU A 226 -6.16 -4.81 9.29
C LEU A 226 -4.81 -4.51 9.99
N LEU A 227 -4.75 -3.40 10.74
CA LEU A 227 -3.53 -2.90 11.38
C LEU A 227 -3.52 -3.07 12.91
N SER A 228 -4.67 -3.44 13.50
CA SER A 228 -4.80 -3.78 14.93
C SER A 228 -4.28 -5.17 15.25
#